data_AF-A0A8T5PIY9-F1
#
_entry.id   AF-A0A8T5PIY9-F1
#
_cell.length_a   1.000
_cell.length_b   1.000
_cell.length_c   1.000
_cell.angle_alpha   90.00
_cell.angle_beta   90.00
_cell.angle_gamma   90.00
#
_symmetry.space_group_name_H-M   'P 1'
#
loop_
_entity.id
_entity.type
_entity.pdbx_description
1 polymer ?
#
loop_
_entity_poly.entity_id
_entity_poly.type
_entity_poly.pdbx_seq_one_letter_code
_entity_poly.pdbx_strand_id
1 'polypeptide(L)'
;MTTDILQAKAPKSTRKRGRPSGCDINKTLLIANILLKYPEGLWIRKIAKKANLHPNTVSNYINTVLSPLVEDIALGDDEKPILRVIRLKPSIYEKIQKGKSIQELIEFSQIIKNAGKLE
;
A
#
# COMPACT_ATOMS: atom_id res chain seq x y z
N MET A 1 50.55 13.96 -36.17
CA MET A 1 49.21 13.33 -36.14
C MET A 1 48.87 13.11 -34.67
N THR A 2 48.14 14.05 -34.08
CA THR A 2 47.76 14.04 -32.65
C THR A 2 46.26 14.17 -32.61
N THR A 3 45.57 13.10 -32.22
CA THR A 3 44.12 13.05 -32.08
C THR A 3 43.76 13.41 -30.65
N ASP A 4 43.25 14.62 -30.45
CA ASP A 4 42.58 15.04 -29.23
C ASP A 4 41.22 14.34 -29.12
N ILE A 5 41.12 13.38 -28.20
CA ILE A 5 39.86 12.73 -27.84
C ILE A 5 39.24 13.55 -26.70
N LEU A 6 38.25 14.38 -27.05
CA LEU A 6 37.38 15.06 -26.09
C LEU A 6 36.52 14.01 -25.35
N GLN A 7 36.87 13.72 -24.09
CA GLN A 7 36.02 12.93 -23.21
C GLN A 7 34.81 13.76 -22.78
N ALA A 8 33.63 13.43 -23.33
CA ALA A 8 32.36 13.95 -22.87
C ALA A 8 32.07 13.44 -21.45
N LYS A 9 32.05 14.35 -20.47
CA LYS A 9 31.68 14.08 -19.08
C LYS A 9 30.19 13.78 -19.00
N ALA A 10 29.82 12.60 -18.50
CA ALA A 10 28.42 12.20 -18.31
C ALA A 10 27.67 13.19 -17.38
N PRO A 11 26.39 13.50 -17.66
CA PRO A 11 25.61 14.42 -16.84
C PRO A 11 25.38 13.83 -15.44
N LYS A 12 25.73 14.60 -14.40
CA LYS A 12 25.49 14.23 -12.99
C LYS A 12 23.98 14.17 -12.74
N SER A 13 23.43 12.99 -12.46
CA SER A 13 22.02 12.85 -12.09
C SER A 13 21.71 13.66 -10.84
N THR A 14 20.83 14.65 -10.93
CA THR A 14 20.33 15.46 -9.82
C THR A 14 19.35 14.64 -8.98
N ARG A 15 19.86 13.71 -8.17
CA ARG A 15 19.02 13.03 -7.17
C ARG A 15 18.53 14.08 -6.17
N LYS A 16 17.24 14.41 -6.19
CA LYS A 16 16.60 15.22 -5.14
C LYS A 16 16.92 14.57 -3.79
N ARG A 17 17.68 15.25 -2.93
CA ARG A 17 17.94 14.80 -1.56
C ARG A 17 16.65 15.00 -0.77
N GLY A 18 16.03 13.91 -0.35
CA GLY A 18 14.80 13.91 0.45
C GLY A 18 14.30 12.49 0.68
N ARG A 19 13.55 12.27 1.77
CA ARG A 19 12.81 11.02 1.95
C ARG A 19 11.86 10.88 0.76
N PRO A 20 11.87 9.76 0.00
CA PRO A 20 10.92 9.57 -1.08
C PRO A 20 9.50 9.77 -0.54
N SER A 21 8.81 10.78 -1.05
CA SER A 21 7.44 11.09 -0.68
C SER A 21 6.53 10.11 -1.41
N GLY A 22 5.96 9.14 -0.70
CA GLY A 22 5.05 8.20 -1.32
C GLY A 22 4.81 6.94 -0.50
N CYS A 23 3.75 6.24 -0.86
CA CYS A 23 3.50 4.89 -0.42
C CYS A 23 4.38 3.92 -1.23
N ASP A 24 4.96 2.93 -0.57
CA ASP A 24 5.74 1.87 -1.22
C ASP A 24 4.76 0.81 -1.74
N ILE A 25 4.62 0.73 -3.06
CA ILE A 25 3.65 -0.16 -3.70
C ILE A 25 3.92 -1.63 -3.38
N ASN A 26 5.19 -2.03 -3.27
CA ASN A 26 5.56 -3.42 -2.98
C ASN A 26 5.09 -3.84 -1.59
N LYS A 27 5.26 -2.94 -0.61
CA LYS A 27 4.77 -3.18 0.76
C LYS A 27 3.24 -3.16 0.83
N THR A 28 2.59 -2.33 0.02
CA THR A 28 1.13 -2.30 -0.07
C THR A 28 0.58 -3.60 -0.64
N LEU A 29 1.14 -4.07 -1.75
CA LEU A 29 0.80 -5.36 -2.35
C LEU A 29 1.07 -6.52 -1.39
N LEU A 30 2.17 -6.47 -0.64
CA LEU A 30 2.48 -7.47 0.38
C LEU A 30 1.39 -7.54 1.46
N ILE A 31 0.95 -6.39 2.00
CA ILE A 31 -0.14 -6.33 2.98
C ILE A 31 -1.44 -6.86 2.36
N ALA A 32 -1.80 -6.42 1.16
CA ALA A 32 -3.02 -6.86 0.48
C ALA A 32 -3.04 -8.38 0.22
N ASN A 33 -1.91 -8.94 -0.22
CA ASN A 33 -1.75 -10.38 -0.43
C ASN A 33 -1.80 -11.18 0.88
N ILE A 34 -1.30 -10.62 1.99
CA ILE A 34 -1.51 -11.22 3.31
C ILE A 34 -3.00 -11.25 3.62
N LEU A 35 -3.71 -10.12 3.50
CA LEU A 35 -5.14 -10.06 3.78
C LEU A 35 -5.96 -11.00 2.89
N LEU A 36 -5.55 -11.22 1.64
CA LEU A 36 -6.18 -12.16 0.71
C LEU A 36 -6.09 -13.63 1.18
N LYS A 37 -5.02 -13.98 1.89
CA LYS A 37 -4.82 -15.33 2.45
C LYS A 37 -5.59 -15.57 3.75
N TYR A 38 -6.12 -14.51 4.36
CA TYR A 38 -6.79 -14.53 5.66
C TYR A 38 -8.14 -13.79 5.57
N PRO A 39 -9.17 -14.39 4.93
CA PRO A 39 -10.47 -13.77 4.72
C PRO A 39 -11.21 -13.41 6.00
N GLU A 40 -10.94 -14.11 7.10
CA GLU A 40 -11.45 -13.81 8.43
C GLU A 40 -10.89 -12.49 9.00
N GLY A 41 -9.79 -12.00 8.45
CA GLY A 41 -9.10 -10.81 8.90
C GLY A 41 -8.00 -11.07 9.93
N LEU A 42 -7.14 -10.08 10.08
CA LEU A 42 -6.00 -10.15 11.00
C LEU A 42 -5.84 -8.86 11.77
N TRP A 43 -5.30 -8.96 12.98
CA TRP A 43 -4.91 -7.80 13.76
C TRP A 43 -3.67 -7.15 13.15
N ILE A 44 -3.57 -5.83 13.27
CA ILE A 44 -2.46 -5.04 12.69
C ILE A 44 -1.09 -5.62 13.08
N ARG A 45 -0.90 -6.01 14.35
CA ARG A 45 0.36 -6.61 14.83
C ARG A 45 0.69 -7.94 14.14
N LYS A 46 -0.31 -8.76 13.83
CA LYS A 46 -0.13 -10.05 13.14
C LYS A 46 0.19 -9.84 11.65
N ILE A 47 -0.44 -8.86 11.02
CA ILE A 47 -0.10 -8.42 9.65
C ILE A 47 1.34 -7.90 9.60
N ALA A 48 1.72 -7.03 10.55
CA ALA A 48 3.05 -6.47 10.67
C ALA A 48 4.13 -7.55 10.82
N LYS A 49 3.90 -8.55 11.68
CA LYS A 49 4.79 -9.70 11.84
C LYS A 49 4.94 -10.50 10.54
N LYS A 50 3.84 -10.75 9.81
CA LYS A 50 3.86 -11.49 8.54
C LYS A 50 4.52 -10.72 7.40
N ALA A 51 4.34 -9.41 7.37
CA ALA A 51 4.91 -8.54 6.36
C ALA A 51 6.38 -8.15 6.65
N ASN A 52 6.89 -8.47 7.85
CA ASN A 52 8.15 -7.96 8.38
C ASN A 52 8.23 -6.41 8.32
N LEU A 53 7.14 -5.76 8.75
CA LEU A 53 7.00 -4.30 8.77
C LEU A 53 6.66 -3.82 10.18
N HIS A 54 6.96 -2.55 10.46
CA HIS A 54 6.52 -1.94 11.73
C HIS A 54 4.99 -1.78 11.75
N PRO A 55 4.30 -2.02 12.89
CA PRO A 55 2.84 -1.87 12.98
C PRO A 55 2.30 -0.52 12.49
N ASN A 56 3.01 0.58 12.80
CA ASN A 56 2.63 1.91 12.32
C ASN A 56 2.71 2.03 10.80
N THR A 57 3.67 1.36 10.14
CA THR A 57 3.76 1.34 8.67
C THR A 57 2.57 0.62 8.07
N VAL A 58 2.19 -0.53 8.65
CA VAL A 58 1.01 -1.28 8.22
C VAL A 58 -0.25 -0.45 8.43
N SER A 59 -0.45 0.12 9.61
CA SER A 59 -1.58 1.00 9.90
C SER A 59 -1.65 2.18 8.94
N ASN A 60 -0.50 2.80 8.63
CA ASN A 60 -0.44 3.92 7.69
C ASN A 60 -0.89 3.49 6.29
N TYR A 61 -0.39 2.37 5.76
CA TYR A 61 -0.77 1.90 4.41
C TYR A 61 -2.22 1.43 4.35
N ILE A 62 -2.73 0.82 5.42
CA ILE A 62 -4.14 0.48 5.56
C ILE A 62 -5.00 1.74 5.48
N ASN A 63 -4.72 2.75 6.31
CA ASN A 63 -5.55 3.95 6.38
C ASN A 63 -5.42 4.84 5.13
N THR A 64 -4.24 4.86 4.48
CA THR A 64 -3.99 5.80 3.38
C THR A 64 -4.29 5.20 2.00
N VAL A 65 -3.94 3.94 1.75
CA VAL A 65 -4.03 3.33 0.42
C VAL A 65 -5.07 2.23 0.37
N LEU A 66 -5.07 1.30 1.34
CA LEU A 66 -5.97 0.14 1.29
C LEU A 66 -7.36 0.41 1.88
N SER A 67 -7.58 1.56 2.51
CA SER A 67 -8.85 1.95 3.15
C SER A 67 -10.09 1.69 2.29
N PRO A 68 -10.10 1.96 0.96
CA PRO A 68 -11.25 1.65 0.12
C PRO A 68 -11.54 0.16 -0.02
N LEU A 69 -10.52 -0.68 0.12
CA LEU A 69 -10.54 -2.12 -0.14
C LEU A 69 -10.76 -2.97 1.12
N VAL A 70 -10.55 -2.39 2.30
CA VAL A 70 -10.56 -3.11 3.58
C VAL A 70 -11.71 -2.66 4.47
N GLU A 71 -12.08 -3.54 5.39
CA GLU A 71 -12.94 -3.26 6.54
C GLU A 71 -12.08 -3.29 7.80
N ASP A 72 -12.36 -2.37 8.71
CA ASP A 72 -11.78 -2.30 10.03
C ASP A 72 -12.87 -2.58 11.06
N ILE A 73 -12.80 -3.76 11.65
CA ILE A 73 -13.77 -4.24 12.63
C ILE A 73 -13.13 -4.06 14.01
N ALA A 74 -13.66 -3.09 14.74
CA ALA A 74 -13.36 -2.89 16.14
C ALA A 74 -14.18 -3.86 17.00
N LEU A 75 -13.53 -4.54 17.94
CA LEU A 75 -14.19 -5.27 19.02
C LEU A 75 -13.93 -4.50 20.33
N GLY A 76 -15.00 -3.98 20.94
CA GLY A 76 -14.96 -3.16 22.15
C GLY A 76 -15.86 -1.92 22.03
N ASP A 77 -15.83 -1.06 23.04
CA ASP A 77 -16.53 0.24 23.01
C ASP A 77 -15.88 1.18 21.98
N ASP A 78 -16.71 2.02 21.34
CA ASP A 78 -16.29 2.97 20.28
C ASP A 78 -15.16 3.92 20.74
N GLU A 79 -15.06 4.20 22.05
CA GLU A 79 -14.02 5.06 22.60
C GLU A 79 -12.63 4.38 22.70
N LYS A 80 -12.58 3.07 22.95
CA LYS A 80 -11.33 2.31 23.13
C LYS A 80 -11.49 0.88 22.60
N PRO A 81 -11.35 0.69 21.28
CA PRO A 81 -11.42 -0.64 20.71
C PRO A 81 -10.29 -1.51 21.28
N ILE A 82 -10.67 -2.59 21.96
CA ILE A 82 -9.76 -3.56 22.57
C ILE A 82 -8.98 -4.28 21.46
N LEU A 83 -9.63 -4.47 20.32
CA LEU A 83 -9.08 -5.18 19.18
C LEU A 83 -9.51 -4.52 17.87
N ARG A 84 -8.56 -4.33 16.93
CA ARG A 84 -8.87 -3.94 15.55
C ARG A 84 -8.49 -5.08 14.60
N VAL A 85 -9.51 -5.65 13.96
CA VAL A 85 -9.38 -6.71 12.96
C VAL A 85 -9.52 -6.08 11.58
N ILE A 86 -8.51 -6.27 10.73
CA ILE A 86 -8.53 -5.76 9.36
C ILE A 86 -8.74 -6.93 8.40
N ARG A 87 -9.72 -6.81 7.50
CA ARG A 87 -9.97 -7.77 6.42
C ARG A 87 -10.27 -7.06 5.10
N LEU A 88 -10.16 -7.75 3.98
CA LEU A 88 -10.68 -7.22 2.71
C LEU A 88 -12.21 -7.23 2.72
N LYS A 89 -12.82 -6.23 2.07
CA LYS A 89 -14.27 -6.21 1.84
C LYS A 89 -14.70 -7.45 1.04
N PRO A 90 -15.87 -8.05 1.32
CA PRO A 90 -16.39 -9.19 0.55
C PRO A 90 -16.45 -8.91 -0.97
N SER A 91 -16.87 -7.70 -1.35
CA SER A 91 -16.95 -7.28 -2.75
C SER A 91 -15.59 -7.23 -3.46
N ILE A 92 -14.49 -7.09 -2.72
CA ILE A 92 -13.13 -7.16 -3.28
C ILE A 92 -12.74 -8.61 -3.53
N TYR A 93 -13.06 -9.52 -2.62
CA TYR A 93 -12.87 -10.96 -2.81
C TYR A 93 -13.58 -11.46 -4.06
N GLU A 94 -14.85 -11.10 -4.25
CA GLU A 94 -15.61 -11.49 -5.44
C GLU A 94 -14.96 -10.99 -6.74
N LYS A 95 -14.43 -9.77 -6.74
CA LYS A 95 -13.73 -9.22 -7.91
C LYS A 95 -12.46 -10.01 -8.24
N ILE A 96 -11.71 -10.42 -7.22
CA ILE A 96 -10.50 -11.22 -7.39
C ILE A 96 -10.85 -12.63 -7.89
N GLN A 97 -11.91 -13.25 -7.36
CA GLN A 97 -12.40 -14.54 -7.86
C GLN A 97 -12.85 -14.48 -9.33
N LYS A 98 -13.35 -13.33 -9.78
CA LYS A 98 -13.67 -13.07 -11.20
C LYS A 98 -12.43 -12.80 -12.07
N GLY A 99 -11.22 -12.96 -11.54
CA GLY A 99 -9.96 -12.83 -12.27
C GLY A 99 -9.32 -11.45 -12.25
N LYS A 100 -9.87 -10.48 -11.48
CA LYS A 100 -9.20 -9.17 -11.36
C LYS A 100 -7.95 -9.26 -10.49
N SER A 101 -6.89 -8.56 -10.88
CA SER A 101 -5.68 -8.50 -10.06
C SER A 101 -5.86 -7.53 -8.88
N ILE A 102 -5.25 -7.85 -7.73
CA ILE A 102 -5.26 -6.98 -6.55
C ILE A 102 -4.58 -5.63 -6.85
N GLN A 103 -3.59 -5.63 -7.74
CA GLN A 103 -2.87 -4.44 -8.16
C GLN A 103 -3.79 -3.47 -8.90
N GLU A 104 -4.56 -3.95 -9.88
CA GLU A 104 -5.55 -3.13 -10.60
C GLU A 104 -6.55 -2.50 -9.65
N LEU A 105 -7.02 -3.24 -8.64
CA LEU A 105 -7.98 -2.74 -7.66
C LEU A 105 -7.37 -1.60 -6.81
N ILE A 106 -6.09 -1.71 -6.45
CA ILE A 106 -5.37 -0.65 -5.72
C ILE A 106 -5.19 0.57 -6.62
N GLU A 107 -4.70 0.40 -7.85
CA GLU A 107 -4.48 1.51 -8.79
C GLU A 107 -5.78 2.26 -9.08
N PHE A 108 -6.86 1.54 -9.36
CA PHE A 108 -8.19 2.11 -9.56
C PHE A 108 -8.66 2.92 -8.34
N SER A 109 -8.43 2.42 -7.13
CA SER A 109 -8.79 3.13 -5.90
C SER A 109 -8.00 4.43 -5.72
N GLN A 110 -6.73 4.46 -6.14
CA GLN A 110 -5.90 5.66 -6.07
C GLN A 110 -6.33 6.71 -7.10
N ILE A 111 -6.69 6.28 -8.31
CA ILE A 111 -7.23 7.17 -9.36
C ILE A 111 -8.47 7.89 -8.84
N ILE A 112 -9.44 7.16 -8.28
CA ILE A 112 -10.66 7.75 -7.71
C ILE A 112 -10.33 8.75 -6.59
N LYS A 113 -9.42 8.39 -5.68
CA LYS A 113 -9.03 9.24 -4.56
C LYS A 113 -8.36 10.54 -5.00
N ASN A 114 -7.65 10.53 -6.12
CA ASN A 114 -6.98 11.72 -6.66
C ASN A 114 -7.94 12.57 -7.50
N ALA A 115 -8.89 11.96 -8.22
CA ALA A 115 -9.91 12.67 -8.99
C ALA A 115 -10.78 13.56 -8.07
N GLY A 116 -11.18 13.06 -6.90
CA GLY A 116 -11.96 13.82 -5.92
C GLY A 116 -11.20 14.92 -5.17
N LYS A 117 -9.92 15.18 -5.49
CA LYS A 117 -9.13 16.28 -4.92
C LYS A 117 -8.93 17.46 -5.89
N LEU A 118 -9.47 17.36 -7.10
CA LEU A 118 -9.39 18.39 -8.13
C LEU A 118 -10.55 19.41 -8.06
N GLU A 119 -11.42 19.28 -7.05
CA GLU A 119 -12.44 20.26 -6.65
C GLU A 119 -11.99 21.01 -5.39
#